data_AF-A0A0W0X0G1-F1
#
_entry.id   AF-A0A0W0X0G1-F1
#
_cell.length_a   1.000
_cell.length_b   1.000
_cell.length_c   1.000
_cell.angle_alpha   90.00
_cell.angle_beta   90.00
_cell.angle_gamma   90.00
#
_symmetry.space_group_name_H-M   'P 1'
#
loop_
_entity.id
_entity.type
_entity.pdbx_description
1 polymer ?
#
loop_
_entity_poly.entity_id
_entity_poly.type
_entity_poly.pdbx_seq_one_letter_code
_entity_poly.pdbx_strand_id
1 'polypeptide(L)'
;MLFLKRLKIKRITKKIKALQHTRIHNQPSEEALKKEMALYHTLAGIYESLRGKKKFPFAREMSMECYRAAATIEDSQAQYILGKYLLDVAKFREDLQLKGIFANPSNEKQMKEHYEEALAYLTAAEQLGHIQAKRLHGLCYINGWGVEADKKRGFELVVASIEQENSWDKVPQIFAAIGLNKPEFFSALTQFRGKS
;
A
#
# COMPACT_ATOMS: atom_id res chain seq x y z
N MET A 1 8.26 -30.00 4.05
CA MET A 1 7.87 -28.57 4.16
C MET A 1 6.54 -28.18 3.49
N LEU A 2 6.29 -28.48 2.20
CA LEU A 2 5.04 -28.06 1.51
C LEU A 2 3.76 -28.63 2.13
N PHE A 3 3.79 -29.88 2.63
CA PHE A 3 2.64 -30.52 3.28
C PHE A 3 2.18 -29.74 4.52
N LEU A 4 3.12 -29.35 5.39
CA LEU A 4 2.83 -28.53 6.57
C LEU A 4 2.23 -27.17 6.19
N LYS A 5 2.73 -26.53 5.12
CA LYS A 5 2.15 -25.28 4.60
C LYS A 5 0.71 -25.47 4.12
N ARG A 6 0.40 -26.56 3.41
CA ARG A 6 -0.98 -26.90 3.00
C ARG A 6 -1.92 -27.07 4.19
N LEU A 7 -1.48 -27.77 5.22
CA LEU A 7 -2.28 -27.93 6.45
C LEU A 7 -2.49 -26.59 7.16
N LYS A 8 -1.44 -25.76 7.24
CA LYS A 8 -1.51 -24.43 7.85
C LYS A 8 -2.47 -23.51 7.09
N ILE A 9 -2.42 -23.50 5.76
CA ILE A 9 -3.38 -22.77 4.90
C ILE A 9 -4.80 -23.22 5.24
N LYS A 10 -5.10 -24.52 5.18
CA LYS A 10 -6.45 -25.04 5.49
C LYS A 10 -6.93 -24.60 6.88
N ARG A 11 -6.06 -24.68 7.89
CA ARG A 11 -6.39 -24.28 9.27
C ARG A 11 -6.69 -22.78 9.38
N ILE A 12 -5.88 -21.92 8.75
CA ILE A 12 -6.06 -20.47 8.76
C ILE A 12 -7.34 -20.09 8.00
N THR A 13 -7.54 -20.62 6.80
CA THR A 13 -8.75 -20.37 6.00
C THR A 13 -10.02 -20.76 6.76
N LYS A 14 -10.02 -21.88 7.50
CA LYS A 14 -11.16 -22.27 8.35
C LYS A 14 -11.45 -21.23 9.43
N LYS A 15 -10.41 -20.69 10.09
CA LYS A 15 -10.56 -19.65 11.12
C LYS A 15 -11.08 -18.33 10.53
N ILE A 16 -10.53 -17.90 9.39
CA ILE A 16 -10.98 -16.70 8.68
C ILE A 16 -12.47 -16.83 8.34
N LYS A 17 -12.88 -17.96 7.76
CA LYS A 17 -14.29 -18.20 7.42
C LYS A 17 -15.23 -18.08 8.62
N ALA A 18 -14.81 -18.59 9.79
CA ALA A 18 -15.59 -18.46 11.01
C ALA A 18 -15.72 -16.99 11.45
N LEU A 19 -14.61 -16.22 11.43
CA LEU A 19 -14.62 -14.80 11.78
C LEU A 19 -15.45 -13.96 10.79
N GLN A 20 -15.31 -14.21 9.49
CA GLN A 20 -16.10 -13.57 8.44
C GLN A 20 -17.60 -13.80 8.68
N HIS A 21 -18.00 -15.05 8.92
CA HIS A 21 -19.39 -15.38 9.21
C HIS A 21 -19.89 -14.63 10.45
N THR A 22 -19.13 -14.64 11.54
CA THR A 22 -19.50 -13.90 12.76
C THR A 22 -19.65 -12.40 12.50
N ARG A 23 -18.73 -11.79 11.73
CA ARG A 23 -18.73 -10.37 11.39
C ARG A 23 -19.88 -9.95 10.47
N ILE A 24 -20.30 -10.82 9.54
CA ILE A 24 -21.42 -10.53 8.64
C ILE A 24 -22.75 -10.51 9.41
N HIS A 25 -22.87 -11.35 10.44
CA HIS A 25 -24.12 -11.52 11.18
C HIS A 25 -24.19 -10.75 12.51
N ASN A 26 -23.08 -10.19 12.98
CA ASN A 26 -23.00 -9.46 14.25
C ASN A 26 -22.06 -8.26 14.11
N GLN A 27 -22.22 -7.27 14.98
CA GLN A 27 -21.23 -6.20 15.08
C GLN A 27 -19.90 -6.76 15.61
N PRO A 28 -18.80 -6.74 14.83
CA PRO A 28 -17.55 -7.34 15.25
C PRO A 28 -16.89 -6.48 16.33
N SER A 29 -16.27 -7.11 17.32
CA SER A 29 -15.38 -6.39 18.25
C SER A 29 -14.08 -6.00 17.55
N GLU A 30 -13.43 -4.94 18.04
CA GLU A 30 -12.13 -4.50 17.54
C GLU A 30 -11.08 -5.63 17.63
N GLU A 31 -11.13 -6.43 18.70
CA GLU A 31 -10.24 -7.58 18.87
C GLU A 31 -10.50 -8.67 17.80
N ALA A 32 -11.77 -8.92 17.46
CA ALA A 32 -12.13 -9.87 16.42
C ALA A 32 -11.63 -9.41 15.05
N LEU A 33 -11.74 -8.11 14.74
CA LEU A 33 -11.20 -7.51 13.51
C LEU A 33 -9.68 -7.64 13.46
N LYS A 34 -8.96 -7.23 14.51
CA LYS A 34 -7.49 -7.38 14.59
C LYS A 34 -7.04 -8.82 14.38
N LYS A 35 -7.78 -9.78 14.94
CA LYS A 35 -7.51 -11.21 14.76
C LYS A 35 -7.77 -11.68 13.33
N GLU A 36 -8.83 -11.21 12.68
CA GLU A 36 -9.13 -11.51 11.28
C GLU A 36 -8.01 -10.95 10.37
N MET A 37 -7.64 -9.69 10.55
CA MET A 37 -6.52 -9.02 9.86
C MET A 37 -5.22 -9.82 10.00
N ALA A 38 -4.81 -10.16 11.23
CA ALA A 38 -3.58 -10.91 11.48
C ALA A 38 -3.56 -12.28 10.79
N LEU A 39 -4.72 -12.93 10.65
CA LEU A 39 -4.84 -14.19 9.91
C LEU A 39 -4.68 -13.99 8.41
N TYR A 40 -5.23 -12.92 7.82
CA TYR A 40 -4.97 -12.57 6.42
C TYR A 40 -3.49 -12.29 6.17
N HIS A 41 -2.82 -11.49 7.01
CA HIS A 41 -1.37 -11.24 6.88
C HIS A 41 -0.55 -12.54 6.98
N THR A 42 -0.91 -13.41 7.93
CA THR A 42 -0.24 -14.71 8.06
C THR A 42 -0.45 -15.57 6.82
N LEU A 43 -1.67 -15.58 6.26
CA LEU A 43 -1.99 -16.34 5.07
C LEU A 43 -1.26 -15.79 3.83
N ALA A 44 -1.23 -14.47 3.67
CA ALA A 44 -0.49 -13.77 2.62
C ALA A 44 1.00 -14.13 2.67
N GLY A 45 1.64 -14.04 3.84
CA GLY A 45 3.05 -14.41 3.99
C GLY A 45 3.35 -15.89 3.67
N ILE A 46 2.41 -16.80 3.97
CA ILE A 46 2.55 -18.20 3.55
C ILE A 46 2.50 -18.29 2.01
N TYR A 47 1.55 -17.60 1.38
CA TYR A 47 1.42 -17.58 -0.08
C TYR A 47 2.65 -16.95 -0.77
N GLU A 48 3.17 -15.83 -0.28
CA GLU A 48 4.43 -15.26 -0.80
C GLU A 48 5.58 -16.27 -0.72
N SER A 49 5.71 -16.99 0.39
CA SER A 49 6.74 -18.02 0.56
C SER A 49 6.56 -19.26 -0.34
N LEU A 50 5.46 -19.32 -1.10
CA LEU A 50 5.12 -20.37 -2.06
C LEU A 50 5.20 -19.89 -3.52
N ARG A 51 5.61 -18.64 -3.76
CA ARG A 51 5.78 -18.09 -5.11
C ARG A 51 6.70 -18.98 -5.97
N GLY A 52 6.29 -19.24 -7.21
CA GLY A 52 7.02 -20.08 -8.16
C GLY A 52 6.96 -21.59 -7.87
N LYS A 53 6.26 -22.04 -6.84
CA LYS A 53 6.10 -23.48 -6.59
C LYS A 53 5.01 -24.04 -7.50
N LYS A 54 5.33 -25.06 -8.31
CA LYS A 54 4.40 -25.75 -9.24
C LYS A 54 3.05 -26.14 -8.61
N LYS A 55 3.05 -26.52 -7.33
CA LYS A 55 1.84 -26.92 -6.58
C LYS A 55 0.96 -25.76 -6.11
N PHE A 56 1.40 -24.51 -6.33
CA PHE A 56 0.74 -23.26 -5.96
C PHE A 56 0.98 -22.21 -7.07
N PRO A 57 0.42 -22.42 -8.28
CA PRO A 57 0.68 -21.54 -9.42
C PRO A 57 0.22 -20.10 -9.17
N PHE A 58 -0.86 -19.92 -8.40
CA PHE A 58 -1.46 -18.62 -8.09
C PHE A 58 -1.04 -18.06 -6.72
N ALA A 59 0.14 -18.46 -6.23
CA ALA A 59 0.59 -18.08 -4.89
C ALA A 59 0.63 -16.55 -4.70
N ARG A 60 1.10 -15.81 -5.70
CA ARG A 60 1.19 -14.35 -5.63
C ARG A 60 -0.19 -13.71 -5.60
N GLU A 61 -1.08 -14.18 -6.46
CA GLU A 61 -2.45 -13.69 -6.57
C GLU A 61 -3.19 -13.95 -5.25
N MET A 62 -3.08 -15.15 -4.69
CA MET A 62 -3.69 -15.48 -3.40
C MET A 62 -3.17 -14.63 -2.25
N SER A 63 -1.90 -14.22 -2.27
CA SER A 63 -1.34 -13.28 -1.30
C SER A 63 -2.01 -11.91 -1.40
N MET A 64 -2.15 -11.39 -2.62
CA MET A 64 -2.85 -10.12 -2.86
C MET A 64 -4.34 -10.18 -2.48
N GLU A 65 -5.01 -11.30 -2.73
CA GLU A 65 -6.41 -11.49 -2.30
C GLU A 65 -6.55 -11.49 -0.77
N CYS A 66 -5.55 -11.95 -0.03
CA CYS A 66 -5.56 -11.84 1.43
C CYS A 66 -5.49 -10.36 1.87
N TYR A 67 -4.63 -9.56 1.24
CA TYR A 67 -4.55 -8.14 1.53
C TYR A 67 -5.82 -7.39 1.10
N ARG A 68 -6.43 -7.73 -0.03
CA ARG A 68 -7.72 -7.15 -0.44
C ARG A 68 -8.81 -7.45 0.57
N ALA A 69 -8.90 -8.70 1.02
CA ALA A 69 -9.86 -9.08 2.04
C ALA A 69 -9.64 -8.33 3.37
N ALA A 70 -8.38 -8.18 3.81
CA ALA A 70 -8.04 -7.39 4.99
C ALA A 70 -8.36 -5.90 4.81
N ALA A 71 -8.13 -5.33 3.62
CA ALA A 71 -8.43 -3.94 3.33
C ALA A 71 -9.94 -3.62 3.43
N THR A 72 -10.82 -4.59 3.14
CA THR A 72 -12.29 -4.42 3.29
C THR A 72 -12.76 -4.31 4.74
N ILE A 73 -11.88 -4.63 5.71
CA ILE A 73 -12.14 -4.47 7.14
C ILE A 73 -11.27 -3.38 7.76
N GLU A 74 -10.83 -2.41 6.96
CA GLU A 74 -10.06 -1.23 7.41
C GLU A 74 -8.67 -1.57 7.97
N ASP A 75 -8.01 -2.59 7.41
CA ASP A 75 -6.60 -2.85 7.70
C ASP A 75 -5.71 -1.84 6.95
N SER A 76 -5.24 -0.82 7.66
CA SER A 76 -4.44 0.27 7.08
C SER A 76 -3.09 -0.21 6.50
N GLN A 77 -2.50 -1.26 7.09
CA GLN A 77 -1.27 -1.85 6.59
C GLN A 77 -1.51 -2.59 5.27
N ALA A 78 -2.60 -3.36 5.17
CA ALA A 78 -2.98 -4.05 3.94
C ALA A 78 -3.33 -3.06 2.82
N GLN A 79 -4.08 -2.00 3.15
CA GLN A 79 -4.36 -0.89 2.24
C GLN A 79 -3.06 -0.25 1.72
N TYR A 80 -2.11 0.07 2.60
CA TYR A 80 -0.80 0.59 2.19
C TYR A 80 -0.04 -0.38 1.26
N ILE A 81 0.00 -1.67 1.59
CA ILE A 81 0.66 -2.69 0.77
C ILE A 81 0.08 -2.73 -0.65
N LEU A 82 -1.26 -2.74 -0.75
CA LEU A 82 -1.96 -2.72 -2.04
C LEU A 82 -1.70 -1.43 -2.80
N GLY A 83 -1.84 -0.28 -2.13
CA GLY A 83 -1.60 1.03 -2.72
C GLY A 83 -0.20 1.16 -3.30
N LYS A 84 0.83 0.78 -2.54
CA LYS A 84 2.22 0.76 -3.03
C LYS A 84 2.39 -0.19 -4.22
N TYR A 85 1.86 -1.40 -4.12
CA TYR A 85 1.99 -2.40 -5.19
C TYR A 85 1.35 -1.93 -6.51
N LEU A 86 0.11 -1.42 -6.44
CA LEU A 86 -0.63 -0.93 -7.60
C LEU A 86 0.04 0.30 -8.21
N LEU A 87 0.56 1.20 -7.38
CA LEU A 87 1.33 2.36 -7.83
C LEU A 87 2.58 1.93 -8.61
N ASP A 88 3.35 0.97 -8.09
CA ASP A 88 4.54 0.44 -8.76
C ASP A 88 4.18 -0.20 -10.12
N VAL A 89 3.04 -0.92 -10.19
CA VAL A 89 2.54 -1.49 -11.45
C VAL A 89 2.07 -0.40 -12.42
N ALA A 90 1.38 0.63 -11.94
CA ALA A 90 0.91 1.73 -12.77
C ALA A 90 2.08 2.48 -13.43
N LYS A 91 3.11 2.81 -12.64
CA LYS A 91 4.35 3.42 -13.14
C LYS A 91 5.08 2.56 -14.17
N PHE A 92 5.11 1.24 -13.95
CA PHE A 92 5.66 0.32 -14.95
C PHE A 92 4.86 0.36 -16.25
N ARG A 93 3.52 0.36 -16.18
CA ARG A 93 2.65 0.43 -17.37
C ARG A 93 2.76 1.77 -18.11
N GLU A 94 2.96 2.85 -17.37
CA GLU A 94 3.26 4.17 -17.94
C GLU A 94 4.57 4.15 -18.72
N ASP A 95 5.63 3.58 -18.15
CA ASP A 95 6.91 3.39 -18.86
C ASP A 95 6.76 2.53 -20.12
N LEU A 96 5.97 1.44 -20.06
CA LEU A 96 5.63 0.64 -21.23
C LEU A 96 4.89 1.44 -22.32
N GLN A 97 3.96 2.30 -21.90
CA GLN A 97 3.19 3.17 -22.79
C GLN A 97 4.10 4.21 -23.46
N LEU A 98 5.01 4.84 -22.70
CA LEU A 98 5.93 5.85 -23.21
C LEU A 98 6.97 5.28 -24.18
N LYS A 99 7.47 4.06 -23.94
CA LYS A 99 8.45 3.40 -24.80
C LYS A 99 7.89 2.91 -26.13
N GLY A 100 6.58 2.90 -26.32
CA GLY A 100 5.92 2.56 -27.58
C GLY A 100 5.82 1.07 -27.88
N ILE A 101 6.82 0.24 -27.57
CA ILE A 101 6.85 -1.20 -27.93
C ILE A 101 5.63 -1.97 -27.41
N PHE A 102 5.19 -1.66 -26.20
CA PHE A 102 4.05 -2.30 -25.54
C PHE A 102 2.84 -1.37 -25.41
N ALA A 103 2.90 -0.19 -26.03
CA ALA A 103 1.86 0.82 -25.96
C ALA A 103 0.61 0.35 -26.70
N ASN A 104 -0.51 0.33 -26.00
CA ASN A 104 -1.81 0.00 -26.59
C ASN A 104 -2.95 0.48 -25.68
N PRO A 105 -4.18 0.64 -26.20
CA PRO A 105 -5.31 1.13 -25.41
C PRO A 105 -5.62 0.30 -24.15
N SER A 106 -5.38 -1.02 -24.18
CA SER A 106 -5.58 -1.87 -23.00
C SER A 106 -4.54 -1.62 -21.92
N ASN A 107 -3.26 -1.39 -22.29
CA ASN A 107 -2.22 -1.00 -21.35
C ASN A 107 -2.52 0.37 -20.72
N GLU A 108 -2.91 1.35 -21.53
CA GLU A 108 -3.28 2.68 -21.05
C GLU A 108 -4.47 2.63 -20.09
N LYS A 109 -5.52 1.85 -20.43
CA LYS A 109 -6.66 1.65 -19.53
C LYS A 109 -6.22 1.04 -18.20
N GLN A 110 -5.45 -0.06 -18.25
CA GLN A 110 -4.95 -0.70 -17.03
C GLN A 110 -4.08 0.26 -16.21
N MET A 111 -3.20 1.03 -16.84
CA MET A 111 -2.37 2.04 -16.16
C MET A 111 -3.24 3.02 -15.36
N LYS A 112 -4.29 3.59 -15.98
CA LYS A 112 -5.21 4.52 -15.32
C LYS A 112 -5.94 3.87 -14.14
N GLU A 113 -6.49 2.66 -14.35
CA GLU A 113 -7.18 1.91 -13.30
C GLU A 113 -6.25 1.60 -12.10
N HIS A 114 -4.99 1.24 -12.36
CA HIS A 114 -4.04 0.94 -11.28
C HIS A 114 -3.62 2.20 -10.53
N TYR A 115 -3.47 3.35 -11.21
CA TYR A 115 -3.23 4.64 -10.55
C TYR A 115 -4.40 5.04 -9.64
N GLU A 116 -5.63 4.94 -10.15
CA GLU A 116 -6.84 5.25 -9.40
C GLU A 116 -6.99 4.35 -8.15
N GLU A 117 -6.87 3.03 -8.32
CA GLU A 117 -6.97 2.07 -7.21
C GLU A 117 -5.84 2.28 -6.18
N ALA A 118 -4.63 2.59 -6.64
CA ALA A 118 -3.51 2.89 -5.75
C ALA A 118 -3.79 4.11 -4.85
N LEU A 119 -4.28 5.20 -5.44
CA LEU A 119 -4.58 6.44 -4.72
C LEU A 119 -5.72 6.24 -3.73
N ALA A 120 -6.75 5.47 -4.11
CA ALA A 120 -7.85 5.12 -3.22
C ALA A 120 -7.34 4.37 -1.98
N TYR A 121 -6.49 3.35 -2.15
CA TYR A 121 -5.91 2.61 -1.03
C TYR A 121 -4.97 3.44 -0.17
N LEU A 122 -4.12 4.28 -0.78
CA LEU A 122 -3.23 5.16 -0.02
C LEU A 122 -4.00 6.19 0.81
N THR A 123 -5.06 6.75 0.24
CA THR A 123 -5.95 7.70 0.94
C THR A 123 -6.67 7.02 2.10
N ALA A 124 -7.21 5.82 1.89
CA ALA A 124 -7.88 5.06 2.95
C ALA A 124 -6.90 4.73 4.10
N ALA A 125 -5.69 4.27 3.77
CA ALA A 125 -4.67 3.98 4.77
C ALA A 125 -4.23 5.24 5.53
N GLU A 126 -4.08 6.37 4.82
CA GLU A 126 -3.78 7.67 5.43
C GLU A 126 -4.87 8.11 6.42
N GLN A 127 -6.15 7.97 6.07
CA GLN A 127 -7.28 8.31 6.95
C GLN A 127 -7.29 7.49 8.24
N LEU A 128 -6.77 6.26 8.18
CA LEU A 128 -6.55 5.38 9.33
C LEU A 128 -5.21 5.64 10.05
N GLY A 129 -4.51 6.72 9.71
CA GLY A 129 -3.28 7.15 10.36
C GLY A 129 -2.01 6.46 9.86
N HIS A 130 -2.03 5.73 8.73
CA HIS A 130 -0.85 5.05 8.22
C HIS A 130 0.19 6.03 7.65
N ILE A 131 1.25 6.28 8.42
CA ILE A 131 2.28 7.30 8.12
C ILE A 131 2.93 7.11 6.74
N GLN A 132 3.32 5.87 6.40
CA GLN A 132 3.97 5.61 5.12
C GLN A 132 3.02 5.78 3.92
N ALA A 133 1.71 5.64 4.14
CA ALA A 133 0.72 5.84 3.09
C ALA A 133 0.54 7.34 2.82
N LYS A 134 0.41 8.15 3.88
CA LYS A 134 0.42 9.62 3.80
C LYS A 134 1.65 10.14 3.07
N ARG A 135 2.83 9.63 3.43
CA ARG A 135 4.09 9.99 2.75
C ARG A 135 4.07 9.64 1.26
N LEU A 136 3.65 8.43 0.93
CA LEU A 136 3.61 7.98 -0.47
C LEU A 136 2.57 8.76 -1.28
N HIS A 137 1.42 9.10 -0.68
CA HIS A 137 0.42 9.97 -1.28
C HIS A 137 0.98 11.37 -1.58
N GLY A 138 1.77 11.94 -0.66
CA GLY A 138 2.50 13.18 -0.92
C GLY A 138 3.46 13.08 -2.11
N LEU A 139 4.16 11.95 -2.26
CA LEU A 139 5.02 11.71 -3.42
C LEU A 139 4.24 11.59 -4.74
N CYS A 140 3.01 11.07 -4.71
CA CYS A 140 2.15 11.06 -5.90
C CYS A 140 1.88 12.49 -6.39
N TYR A 141 1.54 13.42 -5.51
CA TYR A 141 1.37 14.83 -5.88
C TYR A 141 2.67 15.50 -6.35
N ILE A 142 3.81 15.23 -5.70
CA ILE A 142 5.09 15.82 -6.10
C ILE A 142 5.48 15.42 -7.53
N ASN A 143 5.23 14.15 -7.89
CA ASN A 143 5.67 13.58 -9.16
C ASN A 143 4.57 13.51 -10.23
N GLY A 144 3.31 13.81 -9.89
CA GLY A 144 2.17 13.66 -10.80
C GLY A 144 1.79 12.21 -11.08
N TRP A 145 2.02 11.29 -10.14
CA TRP A 145 1.70 9.86 -10.33
C TRP A 145 0.20 9.62 -10.16
N GLY A 146 -0.51 9.52 -11.28
CA GLY A 146 -1.96 9.27 -11.29
C GLY A 146 -2.81 10.46 -10.83
N VAL A 147 -2.19 11.59 -10.50
CA VAL A 147 -2.83 12.85 -10.08
C VAL A 147 -2.16 14.01 -10.79
N GLU A 148 -2.85 15.15 -10.88
CA GLU A 148 -2.21 16.40 -11.28
C GLU A 148 -1.11 16.76 -10.28
N ALA A 149 0.04 17.18 -10.80
CA ALA A 149 1.20 17.48 -9.97
C ALA A 149 0.96 18.75 -9.14
N ASP A 150 1.03 18.61 -7.81
CA ASP A 150 0.97 19.69 -6.85
C ASP A 150 2.11 19.52 -5.84
N LYS A 151 3.27 20.07 -6.18
CA LYS A 151 4.48 19.93 -5.35
C LYS A 151 4.30 20.52 -3.96
N LYS A 152 3.51 21.58 -3.81
CA LYS A 152 3.30 22.23 -2.51
C LYS A 152 2.49 21.31 -1.61
N ARG A 153 1.31 20.88 -2.06
CA ARG A 153 0.46 19.94 -1.32
C ARG A 153 1.18 18.63 -1.02
N GLY A 154 1.89 18.08 -2.00
CA GLY A 154 2.63 16.84 -1.81
C GLY A 154 3.76 16.97 -0.79
N PHE A 155 4.46 18.11 -0.75
CA PHE A 155 5.46 18.38 0.27
C PHE A 155 4.85 18.53 1.67
N GLU A 156 3.72 19.24 1.79
CA GLU A 156 2.99 19.37 3.07
C GLU A 156 2.59 18.00 3.65
N LEU A 157 2.11 17.08 2.81
CA LEU A 157 1.79 15.71 3.23
C LEU A 157 3.02 14.93 3.70
N VAL A 158 4.17 15.06 3.01
CA VAL A 158 5.43 14.42 3.43
C VAL A 158 5.87 14.97 4.78
N VAL A 159 5.84 16.28 4.98
CA VAL A 159 6.22 16.91 6.26
C VAL A 159 5.27 16.48 7.38
N ALA A 160 3.96 16.48 7.14
CA ALA A 160 2.97 16.00 8.10
C ALA A 160 3.20 14.52 8.47
N SER A 161 3.70 13.70 7.54
CA SER A 161 4.07 12.30 7.86
C SER A 161 5.26 12.21 8.83
N ILE A 162 6.22 13.14 8.75
CA ILE A 162 7.42 13.17 9.61
C ILE A 162 7.05 13.66 11.01
N GLU A 163 6.21 14.69 11.08
CA GLU A 163 5.62 15.18 12.33
C GLU A 163 4.85 14.05 13.04
N GLN A 164 3.99 13.34 12.31
CA GLN A 164 3.18 12.27 12.87
C GLN A 164 4.00 11.11 13.46
N GLU A 165 5.17 10.79 12.90
CA GLU A 165 6.08 9.77 13.44
C GLU A 165 7.19 10.34 14.34
N ASN A 166 7.10 11.63 14.69
CA ASN A 166 8.03 12.37 15.54
C ASN A 166 9.51 12.09 15.20
N SER A 167 9.85 12.07 13.91
CA SER A 167 11.17 11.69 13.41
C SER A 167 11.88 12.82 12.68
N TRP A 168 11.79 14.04 13.22
CA TRP A 168 12.46 15.23 12.68
C TRP A 168 13.98 15.09 12.59
N ASP A 169 14.58 14.35 13.51
CA ASP A 169 15.99 13.98 13.53
C ASP A 169 16.41 13.13 12.31
N LYS A 170 15.43 12.44 11.69
CA LYS A 170 15.65 11.55 10.54
C LYS A 170 15.29 12.17 9.19
N VAL A 171 14.95 13.46 9.15
CA VAL A 171 14.57 14.17 7.91
C VAL A 171 15.57 13.91 6.78
N PRO A 172 16.90 14.07 6.95
CA PRO A 172 17.85 13.84 5.86
C PRO A 172 17.78 12.42 5.30
N GLN A 173 17.64 11.41 6.16
CA GLN A 173 17.56 9.99 5.79
C GLN A 173 16.24 9.69 5.10
N ILE A 174 15.13 10.23 5.62
CA ILE A 174 13.80 10.08 5.01
C ILE A 174 13.80 10.71 3.62
N PHE A 175 14.27 11.95 3.49
CA PHE A 175 14.35 12.66 2.22
C PHE A 175 15.25 11.93 1.21
N ALA A 176 16.40 11.41 1.65
CA ALA A 176 17.24 10.57 0.79
C ALA A 176 16.52 9.31 0.32
N ALA A 177 15.84 8.60 1.20
CA ALA A 177 15.13 7.36 0.87
C ALA A 177 13.99 7.55 -0.14
N ILE A 178 13.36 8.74 -0.15
CA ILE A 178 12.23 9.07 -1.03
C ILE A 178 12.60 9.99 -2.21
N GLY A 179 13.89 10.30 -2.40
CA GLY A 179 14.37 11.11 -3.53
C GLY A 179 14.14 12.62 -3.40
N LEU A 180 13.94 13.14 -2.18
CA LEU A 180 13.77 14.56 -1.85
C LEU A 180 15.02 15.17 -1.19
N ASN A 181 16.21 14.60 -1.40
CA ASN A 181 17.48 15.06 -0.82
C ASN A 181 18.09 16.28 -1.52
N LYS A 182 17.31 17.06 -2.29
CA LYS A 182 17.78 18.27 -2.96
C LYS A 182 17.69 19.49 -2.03
N PRO A 183 18.60 20.48 -2.15
CA PRO A 183 18.60 21.67 -1.32
C PRO A 183 17.26 22.42 -1.30
N GLU A 184 16.53 22.43 -2.41
CA GLU A 184 15.20 23.06 -2.53
C GLU A 184 14.19 22.54 -1.50
N PHE A 185 14.19 21.23 -1.19
CA PHE A 185 13.27 20.64 -0.22
C PHE A 185 13.66 20.96 1.22
N PHE A 186 14.96 21.03 1.54
CA PHE A 186 15.41 21.47 2.86
C PHE A 186 15.11 22.96 3.09
N SER A 187 15.27 23.80 2.07
CA SER A 187 14.88 25.21 2.10
C SER A 187 13.37 25.40 2.25
N ALA A 188 12.56 24.58 1.60
CA ALA A 188 11.10 24.59 1.79
C ALA A 188 10.72 24.16 3.21
N LEU A 189 11.44 23.19 3.80
CA LEU A 189 11.19 22.71 5.14
C LEU A 189 11.42 23.79 6.22
N THR A 190 12.49 24.58 6.09
CA THR A 190 12.77 25.68 7.04
C THR A 190 11.69 26.75 7.00
N GLN A 191 11.18 27.08 5.80
CA GLN A 191 10.05 28.00 5.63
C GLN A 191 8.74 27.45 6.22
N PHE A 192 8.52 26.14 6.12
CA PHE A 192 7.34 25.48 6.70
C PHE A 192 7.37 25.53 8.24
N ARG A 193 8.52 25.18 8.84
CA ARG A 193 8.71 25.22 10.31
C ARG A 193 8.66 26.63 10.89
N GLY A 194 9.05 27.66 10.13
CA GLY A 194 8.96 29.05 10.57
C GLY A 194 7.52 29.61 10.64
N LYS A 195 6.52 28.86 10.14
CA LYS A 195 5.10 29.24 10.13
C LYS A 195 4.23 28.41 11.08
N SER A 196 4.80 27.39 11.73
CA SER A 196 4.15 26.49 12.68
C SER A 196 4.34 27.01 14.11
#